data_AF-A0A920LEB3-F1
#
_entry.id   AF-A0A920LEB3-F1
#
_cell.length_a   1.000
_cell.length_b   1.000
_cell.length_c   1.000
_cell.angle_alpha   90.00
_cell.angle_beta   90.00
_cell.angle_gamma   90.00
#
_symmetry.space_group_name_H-M   'P 1'
#
loop_
_entity.id
_entity.type
_entity.pdbx_description
1 polymer ?
#
loop_
_entity_poly.entity_id
_entity_poly.type
_entity_poly.pdbx_seq_one_letter_code
_entity_poly.pdbx_strand_id
1 'polypeptide(L)'
;MKTKFLIFFSLISIFGFSQNLTINSGATLTISKDGKLTVSGSLTNSGTLNIEQDADESGSLIAKAASTPTITLKKYLVGSQWTLIGIPVTGEVVNDIDDNLATNSGKSAIGYWDNDKAGGAGWVTFNTGSTDANELVPTRGYEIMRSSSGTVSFTGTMLNSDQTQAITTESGTNGNWNLVGNPFPSYLNMTDDSGDATNNFLTANTSALGNGAYVAVYAWDGSNYDTYNQSDGDSQDKMAPGDGFFVYASSDTNVSFTEAMQEHDGGIGFVGSVAPPSDPLNGPNNSEVLNREVYYKLKMDDQSENKHVLISFTDQSTKGLDPGYDAGVFRIGNSHIYTKLLKDDNGIGFSIQSLPYSEINNVVVPLAIDSKSSKISIDVVQNTLPNGTLVYMEDRSLKTFVEINNDYTINTNSELNGYGRFYLHFTNDIIPELPTDGDFRIFKISENDVRLMGDSDKNYNANIYDFSGRLIKTLNFDHKVDVSNLKKGIHVLKLSSEGVITTKKFVVE
;
A
#
# COMPACT_ATOMS: atom_id res chain seq x y z
N MET A 1 -59.54 9.19 -20.97
CA MET A 1 -58.35 8.33 -21.15
C MET A 1 -57.93 7.84 -19.77
N LYS A 2 -58.04 6.53 -19.49
CA LYS A 2 -57.52 5.97 -18.24
C LYS A 2 -56.01 5.78 -18.43
N THR A 3 -55.20 6.68 -17.89
CA THR A 3 -53.75 6.49 -17.81
C THR A 3 -53.49 5.31 -16.88
N LYS A 4 -53.18 4.14 -17.44
CA LYS A 4 -52.69 3.01 -16.66
C LYS A 4 -51.23 3.34 -16.29
N PHE A 5 -51.00 3.73 -15.04
CA PHE A 5 -49.65 3.72 -14.47
C PHE A 5 -49.24 2.25 -14.31
N LEU A 6 -48.38 1.77 -15.20
CA LEU A 6 -47.69 0.50 -15.01
C LEU A 6 -46.34 0.86 -14.38
N ILE A 7 -46.26 0.82 -13.05
CA ILE A 7 -45.00 1.01 -12.33
C ILE A 7 -44.26 -0.32 -12.43
N PHE A 8 -43.22 -0.38 -13.25
CA PHE A 8 -42.29 -1.51 -13.27
C PHE A 8 -41.20 -1.23 -12.25
N PHE A 9 -41.15 -2.02 -11.19
CA PHE A 9 -39.96 -2.13 -10.35
C PHE A 9 -39.10 -3.22 -10.95
N SER A 10 -37.93 -2.85 -11.45
CA SER A 10 -36.92 -3.81 -11.89
C SER A 10 -35.77 -3.76 -10.91
N LEU A 11 -35.38 -4.94 -10.41
CA LEU A 11 -34.22 -5.13 -9.55
C LEU A 11 -33.22 -6.00 -10.31
N ILE A 12 -31.99 -5.52 -10.44
CA ILE A 12 -30.90 -6.32 -11.00
C ILE A 12 -30.09 -6.83 -9.82
N SER A 13 -30.21 -8.12 -9.52
CA SER A 13 -29.61 -8.75 -8.34
C SER A 13 -28.36 -9.59 -8.63
N ILE A 14 -27.95 -9.73 -9.89
CA ILE A 14 -26.73 -10.48 -10.24
C ILE A 14 -26.07 -9.82 -11.46
N PHE A 15 -26.52 -10.13 -12.68
CA PHE A 15 -25.94 -9.58 -13.89
C PHE A 15 -27.05 -9.21 -14.89
N GLY A 16 -27.02 -7.97 -15.36
CA GLY A 16 -27.90 -7.44 -16.38
C GLY A 16 -27.08 -6.94 -17.57
N PHE A 17 -27.49 -7.33 -18.77
CA PHE A 17 -26.97 -6.76 -20.00
C PHE A 17 -28.12 -6.17 -20.80
N SER A 18 -27.96 -4.94 -21.27
CA SER A 18 -28.88 -4.33 -22.21
C SER A 18 -28.15 -3.73 -23.41
N GLN A 19 -28.79 -3.81 -24.58
CA GLN A 19 -28.34 -3.05 -25.75
C GLN A 19 -28.76 -1.59 -25.62
N ASN A 20 -30.04 -1.30 -25.35
CA ASN A 20 -30.52 0.05 -25.07
C ASN A 20 -31.43 0.01 -23.85
N LEU A 21 -31.33 1.00 -22.97
CA LEU A 21 -32.13 1.07 -21.75
C LEU A 21 -32.86 2.42 -21.68
N THR A 22 -34.18 2.35 -21.52
CA THR A 22 -35.02 3.53 -21.29
C THR A 22 -35.77 3.35 -19.99
N ILE A 23 -35.53 4.25 -19.04
CA ILE A 23 -36.27 4.31 -17.77
C ILE A 23 -37.29 5.43 -17.89
N ASN A 24 -38.56 5.06 -18.00
CA ASN A 24 -39.65 6.02 -18.19
C ASN A 24 -39.95 6.79 -16.90
N SER A 25 -40.57 7.97 -17.05
CA SER A 25 -41.05 8.75 -15.90
C SER A 25 -41.96 7.93 -14.98
N GLY A 26 -41.68 7.98 -13.69
CA GLY A 26 -42.38 7.19 -12.66
C GLY A 26 -41.91 5.73 -12.53
N ALA A 27 -40.96 5.27 -13.35
CA ALA A 27 -40.31 3.98 -13.16
C ALA A 27 -39.06 4.10 -12.27
N THR A 28 -38.75 3.03 -11.55
CA THR A 28 -37.53 2.92 -10.74
C THR A 28 -36.78 1.66 -11.15
N LEU A 29 -35.51 1.84 -11.51
CA LEU A 29 -34.54 0.76 -11.66
C LEU A 29 -33.56 0.86 -10.49
N THR A 30 -33.39 -0.24 -9.78
CA THR A 30 -32.37 -0.37 -8.74
C THR A 30 -31.38 -1.44 -9.14
N ILE A 31 -30.10 -1.08 -9.15
CA ILE A 31 -28.98 -1.99 -9.16
C ILE A 31 -28.65 -2.25 -7.70
N SER A 32 -28.86 -3.48 -7.22
CA SER A 32 -28.52 -3.82 -5.83
C SER A 32 -26.99 -3.82 -5.63
N LYS A 33 -26.57 -3.90 -4.38
CA LYS A 33 -25.16 -3.96 -3.95
C LYS A 33 -24.31 -5.05 -4.61
N ASP A 34 -24.94 -6.15 -5.02
CA ASP A 34 -24.35 -7.28 -5.77
C ASP A 34 -24.70 -7.23 -7.27
N GLY A 35 -25.50 -6.23 -7.67
CA GLY A 35 -26.03 -6.05 -9.01
C GLY A 35 -25.00 -5.44 -9.94
N LYS A 36 -24.89 -6.02 -11.14
CA LYS A 36 -24.03 -5.56 -12.22
C LYS A 36 -24.87 -5.25 -13.45
N LEU A 37 -24.78 -4.04 -14.00
CA LEU A 37 -25.49 -3.65 -15.22
C LEU A 37 -24.54 -3.08 -16.26
N THR A 38 -24.39 -3.77 -17.39
CA THR A 38 -23.79 -3.20 -18.60
C THR A 38 -24.87 -2.73 -19.57
N VAL A 39 -24.79 -1.48 -20.03
CA VAL A 39 -25.59 -0.96 -21.16
C VAL A 39 -24.65 -0.61 -22.32
N SER A 40 -24.71 -1.39 -23.40
CA SER A 40 -23.77 -1.27 -24.52
C SER A 40 -24.12 -0.17 -25.54
N GLY A 41 -25.38 0.27 -25.57
CA GLY A 41 -25.89 1.35 -26.39
C GLY A 41 -26.48 2.49 -25.55
N SER A 42 -27.56 3.11 -26.01
CA SER A 42 -28.09 4.30 -25.35
C SER A 42 -28.77 3.96 -24.02
N LEU A 43 -28.41 4.71 -22.97
CA LEU A 43 -29.15 4.78 -21.71
C LEU A 43 -29.81 6.16 -21.58
N THR A 44 -31.13 6.18 -21.53
CA THR A 44 -31.94 7.37 -21.28
C THR A 44 -32.75 7.17 -20.00
N ASN A 45 -32.59 8.07 -19.04
CA ASN A 45 -33.33 8.02 -17.79
C ASN A 45 -34.23 9.26 -17.65
N SER A 46 -35.54 9.03 -17.53
CA SER A 46 -36.55 10.03 -17.14
C SER A 46 -37.29 9.64 -15.84
N GLY A 47 -36.89 8.53 -15.21
CA GLY A 47 -37.36 8.05 -13.91
C GLY A 47 -36.23 8.06 -12.88
N THR A 48 -36.13 7.02 -12.06
CA THR A 48 -35.10 6.87 -11.03
C THR A 48 -34.18 5.69 -11.34
N LEU A 49 -32.87 5.91 -11.25
CA LEU A 49 -31.84 4.88 -11.38
C LEU A 49 -30.95 4.91 -10.13
N ASN A 50 -31.12 3.92 -9.25
CA ASN A 50 -30.37 3.80 -8.01
C ASN A 50 -29.28 2.73 -8.14
N ILE A 51 -28.12 3.01 -7.56
CA ILE A 51 -27.00 2.10 -7.38
C ILE A 51 -26.77 2.00 -5.87
N GLU A 52 -27.04 0.83 -5.31
CA GLU A 52 -26.94 0.59 -3.87
C GLU A 52 -25.52 0.15 -3.51
N GLN A 53 -25.02 0.57 -2.35
CA GLN A 53 -23.80 0.06 -1.74
C GLN A 53 -24.10 -0.34 -0.28
N ASP A 54 -23.37 -1.33 0.24
CA ASP A 54 -23.33 -1.61 1.67
C ASP A 54 -21.90 -1.62 2.21
N ALA A 55 -21.68 -2.22 3.39
CA ALA A 55 -20.36 -2.25 4.01
C ALA A 55 -19.34 -3.03 3.18
N ASP A 56 -19.79 -4.02 2.42
CA ASP A 56 -18.92 -5.04 1.85
C ASP A 56 -18.92 -5.04 0.30
N GLU A 57 -19.96 -4.49 -0.34
CA GLU A 57 -20.17 -4.59 -1.79
C GLU A 57 -20.85 -3.32 -2.36
N SER A 58 -20.64 -3.07 -3.64
CA SER A 58 -21.27 -1.96 -4.37
C SER A 58 -21.89 -2.41 -5.69
N GLY A 59 -23.09 -1.91 -5.97
CA GLY A 59 -23.68 -2.06 -7.29
C GLY A 59 -22.82 -1.37 -8.35
N SER A 60 -22.80 -1.93 -9.55
CA SER A 60 -21.94 -1.43 -10.62
C SER A 60 -22.71 -1.19 -11.92
N LEU A 61 -22.58 0.01 -12.47
CA LEU A 61 -23.16 0.43 -13.75
C LEU A 61 -22.05 0.78 -14.74
N ILE A 62 -21.99 0.09 -15.87
CA ILE A 62 -21.11 0.42 -17.00
C ILE A 62 -21.98 0.78 -18.20
N ALA A 63 -21.97 2.05 -18.61
CA ALA A 63 -22.82 2.55 -19.69
C ALA A 63 -22.08 3.57 -20.57
N LYS A 64 -21.05 3.12 -21.27
CA LYS A 64 -20.10 3.94 -22.05
C LYS A 64 -20.75 4.71 -23.22
N ALA A 65 -21.87 4.21 -23.75
CA ALA A 65 -22.63 4.85 -24.83
C ALA A 65 -23.86 5.65 -24.34
N ALA A 66 -23.98 5.89 -23.03
CA ALA A 66 -25.11 6.61 -22.46
C ALA A 66 -25.12 8.10 -22.84
N SER A 67 -26.27 8.75 -22.85
CA SER A 67 -26.41 10.20 -23.10
C SER A 67 -26.45 11.00 -21.79
N THR A 68 -25.48 10.74 -20.89
CA THR A 68 -25.35 11.34 -19.54
C THR A 68 -26.66 11.32 -18.70
N PRO A 69 -27.20 10.13 -18.35
CA PRO A 69 -28.40 10.01 -17.55
C PRO A 69 -28.18 10.54 -16.12
N THR A 70 -29.26 10.96 -15.46
CA THR A 70 -29.23 11.16 -14.01
C THR A 70 -29.18 9.80 -13.31
N ILE A 71 -28.29 9.65 -12.33
CA ILE A 71 -28.17 8.45 -11.48
C ILE A 71 -28.08 8.87 -10.01
N THR A 72 -28.35 7.93 -9.12
CA THR A 72 -28.12 8.07 -7.68
C THR A 72 -27.22 6.92 -7.19
N LEU A 73 -25.98 7.23 -6.79
CA LEU A 73 -25.12 6.29 -6.06
C LEU A 73 -25.36 6.46 -4.56
N LYS A 74 -25.70 5.40 -3.85
CA LYS A 74 -25.84 5.40 -2.39
C LYS A 74 -24.59 4.84 -1.75
N LYS A 75 -23.64 5.71 -1.41
CA LYS A 75 -22.38 5.35 -0.76
C LYS A 75 -22.61 4.97 0.70
N TYR A 76 -22.27 3.76 1.11
CA TYR A 76 -22.29 3.37 2.52
C TYR A 76 -21.07 3.92 3.25
N LEU A 77 -21.28 4.45 4.46
CA LEU A 77 -20.24 4.98 5.33
C LEU A 77 -20.41 4.44 6.75
N VAL A 78 -19.30 4.10 7.40
CA VAL A 78 -19.25 3.73 8.81
C VAL A 78 -19.39 4.99 9.67
N GLY A 79 -20.21 4.92 10.72
CA GLY A 79 -20.44 6.05 11.62
C GLY A 79 -19.21 6.40 12.45
N SER A 80 -18.98 7.69 12.66
CA SER A 80 -17.87 8.23 13.45
C SER A 80 -16.48 7.85 12.92
N GLN A 81 -16.40 7.60 11.61
CA GLN A 81 -15.18 7.23 10.91
C GLN A 81 -15.05 8.06 9.63
N TRP A 82 -13.89 8.68 9.43
CA TRP A 82 -13.57 9.32 8.17
C TRP A 82 -13.40 8.28 7.07
N THR A 83 -13.90 8.59 5.88
CA THR A 83 -13.78 7.76 4.68
C THR A 83 -13.33 8.65 3.52
N LEU A 84 -12.46 8.13 2.66
CA LEU A 84 -12.08 8.83 1.43
C LEU A 84 -13.02 8.42 0.31
N ILE A 85 -13.57 9.41 -0.39
CA ILE A 85 -14.58 9.21 -1.44
C ILE A 85 -14.24 9.95 -2.73
N GLY A 86 -14.76 9.43 -3.82
CA GLY A 86 -14.97 10.14 -5.09
C GLY A 86 -16.45 10.40 -5.32
N ILE A 87 -16.79 11.30 -6.25
CA ILE A 87 -18.18 11.65 -6.56
C ILE A 87 -18.44 11.30 -8.04
N PRO A 88 -19.19 10.24 -8.38
CA PRO A 88 -19.31 9.78 -9.76
C PRO A 88 -20.35 10.54 -10.61
N VAL A 89 -20.77 11.72 -10.14
CA VAL A 89 -21.83 12.53 -10.75
C VAL A 89 -21.48 14.01 -10.71
N THR A 90 -21.90 14.77 -11.73
CA THR A 90 -21.87 16.23 -11.71
C THR A 90 -23.21 16.81 -11.25
N GLY A 91 -23.18 18.00 -10.67
CA GLY A 91 -24.37 18.77 -10.30
C GLY A 91 -24.83 18.62 -8.85
N GLU A 92 -24.07 17.85 -8.06
CA GLU A 92 -24.21 17.77 -6.60
C GLU A 92 -23.61 19.01 -5.91
N VAL A 93 -24.23 19.46 -4.84
CA VAL A 93 -23.69 20.49 -3.93
C VAL A 93 -23.66 19.98 -2.48
N VAL A 94 -22.88 20.63 -1.61
CA VAL A 94 -22.75 20.20 -0.21
C VAL A 94 -24.11 20.15 0.51
N ASN A 95 -25.01 21.10 0.23
CA ASN A 95 -26.37 21.14 0.78
C ASN A 95 -27.25 19.93 0.38
N ASP A 96 -26.91 19.18 -0.67
CA ASP A 96 -27.68 18.00 -1.07
C ASP A 96 -27.39 16.79 -0.16
N ILE A 97 -26.21 16.77 0.47
CA ILE A 97 -25.72 15.63 1.25
C ILE A 97 -25.51 15.92 2.74
N ASP A 98 -25.33 17.19 3.14
CA ASP A 98 -24.86 17.56 4.48
C ASP A 98 -25.83 17.20 5.63
N ASP A 99 -27.14 17.14 5.37
CA ASP A 99 -28.15 16.62 6.31
C ASP A 99 -27.87 15.16 6.74
N ASN A 100 -27.05 14.41 5.98
CA ASN A 100 -26.63 13.05 6.30
C ASN A 100 -25.26 12.96 6.98
N LEU A 101 -24.55 14.08 7.15
CA LEU A 101 -23.17 14.12 7.61
C LEU A 101 -23.07 14.57 9.08
N ALA A 102 -21.92 14.29 9.69
CA ALA A 102 -21.59 14.94 10.96
C ALA A 102 -21.38 16.45 10.72
N THR A 103 -21.66 17.28 11.73
CA THR A 103 -21.44 18.73 11.63
C THR A 103 -20.76 19.25 12.88
N ASN A 104 -19.88 20.24 12.71
CA ASN A 104 -19.27 20.94 13.83
C ASN A 104 -19.14 22.43 13.50
N SER A 105 -19.73 23.29 14.34
CA SER A 105 -19.56 24.75 14.25
C SER A 105 -19.90 25.36 12.88
N GLY A 106 -20.96 24.86 12.24
CA GLY A 106 -21.39 25.30 10.90
C GLY A 106 -20.57 24.73 9.74
N LYS A 107 -19.69 23.77 10.01
CA LYS A 107 -18.98 22.99 9.00
C LYS A 107 -19.61 21.61 8.85
N SER A 108 -19.74 21.17 7.60
CA SER A 108 -20.13 19.80 7.28
C SER A 108 -18.89 18.90 7.30
N ALA A 109 -19.05 17.65 7.74
CA ALA A 109 -17.98 16.66 7.74
C ALA A 109 -17.75 16.08 6.34
N ILE A 110 -17.46 16.98 5.41
CA ILE A 110 -16.92 16.71 4.09
C ILE A 110 -15.87 17.79 3.78
N GLY A 111 -14.73 17.36 3.25
CA GLY A 111 -13.62 18.24 2.94
C GLY A 111 -12.73 17.69 1.85
N TYR A 112 -11.91 18.55 1.27
CA TYR A 112 -10.91 18.18 0.28
C TYR A 112 -9.51 18.44 0.83
N TRP A 113 -8.52 17.74 0.25
CA TRP A 113 -7.13 18.01 0.53
C TRP A 113 -6.66 19.21 -0.30
N ASP A 114 -6.22 20.27 0.37
CA ASP A 114 -5.66 21.47 -0.26
C ASP A 114 -4.12 21.40 -0.17
N ASN A 115 -3.50 21.22 -1.34
CA ASN A 115 -2.06 21.11 -1.50
C ASN A 115 -1.32 22.43 -1.18
N ASP A 116 -1.93 23.59 -1.47
CA ASP A 116 -1.33 24.93 -1.30
C ASP A 116 -1.89 25.62 -0.04
N LYS A 117 -2.39 24.84 0.91
CA LYS A 117 -2.93 25.39 2.14
C LYS A 117 -1.84 26.16 2.90
N ALA A 118 -2.14 27.40 3.27
CA ALA A 118 -1.21 28.24 4.03
C ALA A 118 -0.76 27.54 5.34
N GLY A 119 0.54 27.35 5.48
CA GLY A 119 1.14 26.61 6.60
C GLY A 119 1.45 25.13 6.35
N GLY A 120 1.19 24.65 5.12
CA GLY A 120 1.40 23.27 4.70
C GLY A 120 0.08 22.62 4.27
N ALA A 121 0.16 21.68 3.33
CA ALA A 121 -0.98 21.00 2.77
C ALA A 121 -1.88 20.39 3.85
N GLY A 122 -3.19 20.41 3.65
CA GLY A 122 -4.11 19.88 4.63
C GLY A 122 -5.58 20.00 4.27
N TRP A 123 -6.42 19.45 5.15
CA TRP A 123 -7.87 19.38 4.95
C TRP A 123 -8.56 20.75 5.01
N VAL A 124 -9.49 20.98 4.08
CA VAL A 124 -10.38 22.15 4.04
C VAL A 124 -11.82 21.65 3.99
N THR A 125 -12.63 22.05 4.98
CA THR A 125 -14.03 21.63 5.09
C THR A 125 -15.02 22.69 4.62
N PHE A 126 -16.13 22.21 4.07
CA PHE A 126 -17.19 23.06 3.54
C PHE A 126 -18.17 23.53 4.62
N ASN A 127 -18.85 24.64 4.34
CA ASN A 127 -19.93 25.14 5.22
C ASN A 127 -21.19 24.29 5.03
N THR A 128 -21.96 24.11 6.11
CA THR A 128 -23.32 23.57 6.01
C THR A 128 -24.20 24.49 5.19
N GLY A 129 -25.11 23.93 4.39
CA GLY A 129 -26.03 24.64 3.53
C GLY A 129 -25.40 25.29 2.30
N SER A 130 -24.17 24.91 1.94
CA SER A 130 -23.49 25.48 0.77
C SER A 130 -24.11 24.97 -0.54
N THR A 131 -24.36 25.90 -1.44
CA THR A 131 -25.01 25.67 -2.75
C THR A 131 -24.08 25.99 -3.92
N ASP A 132 -22.77 26.09 -3.66
CA ASP A 132 -21.78 26.35 -4.71
C ASP A 132 -21.50 25.07 -5.52
N ALA A 133 -21.88 25.11 -6.79
CA ALA A 133 -21.71 24.01 -7.74
C ALA A 133 -20.23 23.68 -8.08
N ASN A 134 -19.27 24.47 -7.60
CA ASN A 134 -17.84 24.24 -7.84
C ASN A 134 -17.13 23.54 -6.66
N GLU A 135 -17.81 23.31 -5.53
CA GLU A 135 -17.21 22.69 -4.35
C GLU A 135 -17.01 21.17 -4.53
N LEU A 136 -17.99 20.50 -5.14
CA LEU A 136 -18.01 19.05 -5.36
C LEU A 136 -17.70 18.73 -6.84
N VAL A 137 -16.45 18.39 -7.12
CA VAL A 137 -15.90 18.09 -8.44
C VAL A 137 -15.69 16.58 -8.54
N PRO A 138 -16.24 15.90 -9.56
CA PRO A 138 -16.27 14.44 -9.62
C PRO A 138 -14.94 13.70 -9.51
N THR A 139 -13.90 14.26 -10.12
CA THR A 139 -12.57 13.64 -10.26
C THR A 139 -11.65 13.93 -9.07
N ARG A 140 -12.05 14.87 -8.20
CA ARG A 140 -11.36 15.19 -6.95
C ARG A 140 -11.82 14.21 -5.88
N GLY A 141 -10.92 13.79 -5.00
CA GLY A 141 -11.32 13.02 -3.83
C GLY A 141 -11.63 13.92 -2.63
N TYR A 142 -12.40 13.38 -1.70
CA TYR A 142 -12.86 14.07 -0.48
C TYR A 142 -12.73 13.14 0.73
N GLU A 143 -12.55 13.71 1.92
CA GLU A 143 -12.88 13.02 3.16
C GLU A 143 -14.34 13.28 3.51
N ILE A 144 -15.03 12.28 4.06
CA ILE A 144 -16.41 12.38 4.50
C ILE A 144 -16.65 11.58 5.77
N MET A 145 -17.54 12.04 6.65
CA MET A 145 -17.92 11.31 7.86
C MET A 145 -19.39 11.51 8.23
N ARG A 146 -20.04 10.42 8.65
CA ARG A 146 -21.38 10.44 9.25
C ARG A 146 -21.30 10.32 10.77
N SER A 147 -22.32 10.82 11.47
CA SER A 147 -22.47 10.58 12.91
C SER A 147 -22.83 9.12 13.23
N SER A 148 -23.54 8.44 12.34
CA SER A 148 -23.93 7.02 12.45
C SER A 148 -23.83 6.31 11.11
N SER A 149 -23.60 4.99 11.14
CA SER A 149 -23.47 4.19 9.92
C SER A 149 -24.72 4.28 9.04
N GLY A 150 -24.53 4.36 7.74
CA GLY A 150 -25.61 4.48 6.76
C GLY A 150 -25.15 5.03 5.42
N THR A 151 -26.10 5.31 4.52
CA THR A 151 -25.81 5.68 3.14
C THR A 151 -25.97 7.18 2.86
N VAL A 152 -24.99 7.79 2.20
CA VAL A 152 -25.10 9.14 1.60
C VAL A 152 -25.42 8.97 0.12
N SER A 153 -26.39 9.74 -0.39
CA SER A 153 -26.83 9.62 -1.79
C SER A 153 -26.21 10.73 -2.62
N PHE A 154 -25.43 10.37 -3.64
CA PHE A 154 -24.92 11.28 -4.65
C PHE A 154 -25.79 11.14 -5.91
N THR A 155 -26.59 12.16 -6.20
CA THR A 155 -27.54 12.24 -7.29
C THR A 155 -27.17 13.33 -8.29
N GLY A 156 -26.86 12.92 -9.50
CA GLY A 156 -26.51 13.90 -10.52
C GLY A 156 -26.35 13.27 -11.89
N THR A 157 -25.74 14.05 -12.78
CA THR A 157 -25.51 13.61 -14.15
C THR A 157 -24.28 12.69 -14.19
N MET A 158 -24.46 11.48 -14.73
CA MET A 158 -23.41 10.48 -14.83
C MET A 158 -22.31 10.90 -15.83
N LEU A 159 -21.06 10.62 -15.47
CA LEU A 159 -19.91 10.72 -16.35
C LEU A 159 -19.80 9.48 -17.26
N ASN A 160 -19.63 9.69 -18.56
CA ASN A 160 -19.70 8.67 -19.62
C ASN A 160 -18.55 8.79 -20.65
N SER A 161 -17.41 9.28 -20.21
CA SER A 161 -16.21 9.44 -21.04
C SER A 161 -14.97 9.38 -20.15
N ASP A 162 -13.80 9.24 -20.76
CA ASP A 162 -12.52 9.34 -20.05
C ASP A 162 -12.45 10.67 -19.27
N GLN A 163 -11.99 10.57 -18.02
CA GLN A 163 -11.85 11.72 -17.13
C GLN A 163 -10.38 11.97 -16.81
N THR A 164 -10.06 13.21 -16.46
CA THR A 164 -8.72 13.60 -16.00
C THR A 164 -8.81 14.44 -14.74
N GLN A 165 -7.90 14.23 -13.80
CA GLN A 165 -7.75 15.06 -12.60
C GLN A 165 -6.37 15.70 -12.60
N ALA A 166 -6.33 17.03 -12.47
CA ALA A 166 -5.08 17.74 -12.24
C ALA A 166 -4.50 17.36 -10.87
N ILE A 167 -3.22 17.05 -10.84
CA ILE A 167 -2.43 16.87 -9.63
C ILE A 167 -1.30 17.89 -9.62
N THR A 168 -1.06 18.53 -8.48
CA THR A 168 -0.08 19.61 -8.35
C THR A 168 1.02 19.28 -7.36
N THR A 169 2.12 20.01 -7.49
CA THR A 169 3.24 19.99 -6.56
C THR A 169 3.34 21.35 -5.88
N GLU A 170 3.24 21.37 -4.55
CA GLU A 170 3.25 22.61 -3.79
C GLU A 170 4.40 22.67 -2.80
N SER A 171 4.90 23.88 -2.56
CA SER A 171 5.98 24.10 -1.61
C SER A 171 5.45 23.97 -0.18
N GLY A 172 5.80 22.89 0.51
CA GLY A 172 5.42 22.70 1.91
C GLY A 172 5.36 21.23 2.31
N THR A 173 5.22 20.97 3.61
CA THR A 173 4.99 19.61 4.10
C THR A 173 3.76 19.04 3.41
N ASN A 174 3.93 17.87 2.79
CA ASN A 174 2.88 17.13 2.08
C ASN A 174 2.24 17.82 0.85
N GLY A 175 2.84 18.89 0.30
CA GLY A 175 2.32 19.63 -0.86
C GLY A 175 2.23 18.83 -2.17
N ASN A 176 2.90 17.68 -2.27
CA ASN A 176 2.88 16.84 -3.47
C ASN A 176 1.81 15.73 -3.42
N TRP A 177 1.13 15.55 -2.28
CA TRP A 177 0.09 14.54 -2.11
C TRP A 177 -1.24 15.08 -2.58
N ASN A 178 -1.87 14.41 -3.54
CA ASN A 178 -3.13 14.85 -4.13
C ASN A 178 -4.20 13.80 -3.87
N LEU A 179 -5.36 14.22 -3.42
CA LEU A 179 -6.50 13.33 -3.19
C LEU A 179 -7.39 13.28 -4.44
N VAL A 180 -7.54 12.09 -5.00
CA VAL A 180 -8.35 11.84 -6.20
C VAL A 180 -9.42 10.79 -5.90
N GLY A 181 -10.44 10.69 -6.74
CA GLY A 181 -11.58 9.79 -6.50
C GLY A 181 -12.07 9.12 -7.77
N ASN A 182 -12.65 7.93 -7.62
CA ASN A 182 -13.26 7.20 -8.72
C ASN A 182 -14.45 8.01 -9.29
N PRO A 183 -14.38 8.49 -10.55
CA PRO A 183 -15.43 9.30 -11.14
C PRO A 183 -16.56 8.47 -11.78
N PHE A 184 -16.47 7.13 -11.73
CA PHE A 184 -17.40 6.24 -12.40
C PHE A 184 -18.34 5.54 -11.41
N PRO A 185 -19.57 5.20 -11.84
CA PRO A 185 -20.51 4.40 -11.05
C PRO A 185 -20.22 2.89 -11.14
N SER A 186 -18.96 2.51 -11.38
CA SER A 186 -18.48 1.14 -11.49
C SER A 186 -17.18 0.97 -10.70
N TYR A 187 -16.73 -0.28 -10.56
CA TYR A 187 -15.39 -0.52 -10.06
C TYR A 187 -14.36 -0.07 -11.09
N LEU A 188 -13.14 0.20 -10.63
CA LEU A 188 -11.98 0.43 -11.50
C LEU A 188 -10.88 -0.58 -11.21
N ASN A 189 -10.24 -1.03 -12.27
CA ASN A 189 -8.97 -1.75 -12.24
C ASN A 189 -7.84 -0.79 -11.81
N MET A 190 -7.13 -1.15 -10.75
CA MET A 190 -6.09 -0.30 -10.14
C MET A 190 -4.69 -0.76 -10.49
N THR A 191 -4.45 -2.07 -10.46
CA THR A 191 -3.15 -2.71 -10.66
C THR A 191 -3.13 -3.57 -11.92
N ASP A 192 -1.96 -4.04 -12.34
CA ASP A 192 -1.82 -5.00 -13.44
C ASP A 192 -2.38 -6.40 -13.12
N ASP A 193 -2.51 -6.73 -11.85
CA ASP A 193 -3.11 -7.98 -11.35
C ASP A 193 -4.65 -7.93 -11.23
N SER A 194 -5.27 -6.77 -11.50
CA SER A 194 -6.73 -6.58 -11.49
C SER A 194 -7.53 -7.40 -12.52
N GLY A 195 -6.85 -8.20 -13.34
CA GLY A 195 -7.42 -8.93 -14.48
C GLY A 195 -7.27 -8.20 -15.82
N ASP A 196 -6.75 -6.97 -15.81
CA ASP A 196 -6.34 -6.23 -17.00
C ASP A 196 -5.00 -5.52 -16.79
N ALA A 197 -3.93 -6.16 -17.26
CA ALA A 197 -2.56 -5.66 -17.17
C ALA A 197 -2.31 -4.34 -17.95
N THR A 198 -3.21 -3.94 -18.85
CA THR A 198 -3.02 -2.75 -19.70
C THR A 198 -3.93 -1.59 -19.30
N ASN A 199 -5.18 -1.87 -18.92
CA ASN A 199 -6.19 -0.86 -18.64
C ASN A 199 -6.47 -0.77 -17.13
N ASN A 200 -5.46 -0.35 -16.37
CA ASN A 200 -5.56 -0.11 -14.93
C ASN A 200 -4.96 1.26 -14.56
N PHE A 201 -5.35 1.79 -13.40
CA PHE A 201 -4.99 3.13 -12.96
C PHE A 201 -3.47 3.33 -12.85
N LEU A 202 -2.73 2.43 -12.20
CA LEU A 202 -1.29 2.58 -11.99
C LEU A 202 -0.50 2.56 -13.31
N THR A 203 -0.84 1.63 -14.20
CA THR A 203 -0.21 1.51 -15.53
C THR A 203 -0.46 2.74 -16.38
N ALA A 204 -1.71 3.21 -16.45
CA ALA A 204 -2.06 4.38 -17.26
C ALA A 204 -1.45 5.68 -16.72
N ASN A 205 -1.16 5.75 -15.41
CA ASN A 205 -0.69 6.96 -14.74
C ASN A 205 0.77 6.91 -14.30
N THR A 206 1.53 5.87 -14.66
CA THR A 206 2.92 5.69 -14.21
C THR A 206 3.79 6.93 -14.46
N SER A 207 3.63 7.62 -15.60
CA SER A 207 4.40 8.83 -15.91
C SER A 207 3.98 10.07 -15.10
N ALA A 208 2.74 10.11 -14.61
CA ALA A 208 2.23 11.20 -13.79
C ALA A 208 2.66 11.06 -12.32
N LEU A 209 2.90 9.82 -11.87
CA LEU A 209 3.17 9.49 -10.48
C LEU A 209 4.67 9.59 -10.14
N GLY A 210 4.97 10.49 -9.20
CA GLY A 210 6.12 10.54 -8.30
C GLY A 210 7.52 10.05 -8.70
N ASN A 211 7.93 10.13 -9.97
CA ASN A 211 9.30 9.79 -10.38
C ASN A 211 9.68 8.32 -10.08
N GLY A 212 8.74 7.40 -10.30
CA GLY A 212 8.93 5.96 -10.13
C GLY A 212 8.80 5.46 -8.68
N ALA A 213 9.31 6.21 -7.70
CA ALA A 213 9.28 5.80 -6.28
C ALA A 213 7.88 5.88 -5.63
N TYR A 214 6.93 6.56 -6.25
CA TYR A 214 5.56 6.68 -5.74
C TYR A 214 4.52 6.30 -6.81
N VAL A 215 4.86 5.34 -7.68
CA VAL A 215 3.87 4.70 -8.57
C VAL A 215 3.04 3.73 -7.72
N ALA A 216 2.17 4.31 -6.90
CA ALA A 216 1.34 3.63 -5.91
C ALA A 216 0.13 4.49 -5.57
N VAL A 217 -0.90 3.88 -4.97
CA VAL A 217 -2.05 4.55 -4.38
C VAL A 217 -2.04 4.38 -2.87
N TYR A 218 -2.51 5.39 -2.16
CA TYR A 218 -2.49 5.44 -0.70
C TYR A 218 -3.91 5.66 -0.21
N ALA A 219 -4.55 4.59 0.23
CA ALA A 219 -5.95 4.61 0.59
C ALA A 219 -6.15 4.46 2.10
N TRP A 220 -7.31 4.84 2.57
CA TRP A 220 -7.65 4.87 3.99
C TRP A 220 -8.57 3.72 4.34
N ASP A 221 -8.14 2.83 5.23
CA ASP A 221 -8.90 1.64 5.64
C ASP A 221 -9.97 1.95 6.71
N GLY A 222 -10.00 3.19 7.21
CA GLY A 222 -10.82 3.61 8.35
C GLY A 222 -10.04 3.98 9.59
N SER A 223 -8.81 3.48 9.71
CA SER A 223 -7.92 3.62 10.86
C SER A 223 -6.51 4.07 10.47
N ASN A 224 -6.00 3.61 9.32
CA ASN A 224 -4.67 3.86 8.82
C ASN A 224 -4.67 4.03 7.29
N TYR A 225 -3.55 4.56 6.80
CA TYR A 225 -3.29 4.57 5.36
C TYR A 225 -2.54 3.30 4.97
N ASP A 226 -3.10 2.58 4.02
CA ASP A 226 -2.46 1.46 3.36
C ASP A 226 -1.97 1.87 1.96
N THR A 227 -0.88 1.23 1.54
CA THR A 227 -0.23 1.51 0.25
C THR A 227 -0.49 0.33 -0.67
N TYR A 228 -0.92 0.60 -1.89
CA TYR A 228 -1.14 -0.41 -2.91
C TYR A 228 -0.37 -0.03 -4.17
N ASN A 229 0.33 -0.99 -4.74
CA ASN A 229 1.15 -0.84 -5.94
C ASN A 229 0.95 -2.08 -6.83
N GLN A 230 1.85 -2.32 -7.78
CA GLN A 230 1.79 -3.49 -8.68
C GLN A 230 2.28 -4.80 -8.02
N SER A 231 2.47 -4.84 -6.69
CA SER A 231 2.89 -6.06 -5.99
C SER A 231 1.73 -6.71 -5.24
N ASP A 232 1.60 -8.03 -5.39
CA ASP A 232 0.47 -8.87 -4.94
C ASP A 232 0.45 -9.15 -3.41
N GLY A 233 1.12 -8.29 -2.62
CA GLY A 233 1.29 -8.47 -1.17
C GLY A 233 0.07 -8.04 -0.34
N ASP A 234 -0.66 -7.03 -0.80
CA ASP A 234 -1.91 -6.52 -0.23
C ASP A 234 -2.92 -6.38 -1.38
N SER A 235 -3.75 -7.41 -1.56
CA SER A 235 -4.55 -7.72 -2.76
C SER A 235 -5.74 -6.78 -3.05
N GLN A 236 -5.57 -5.46 -2.96
CA GLN A 236 -6.59 -4.49 -3.36
C GLN A 236 -6.34 -3.97 -4.77
N ASP A 237 -6.64 -4.82 -5.76
CA ASP A 237 -6.41 -4.53 -7.18
C ASP A 237 -7.51 -3.69 -7.82
N LYS A 238 -8.57 -3.40 -7.07
CA LYS A 238 -9.78 -2.78 -7.59
C LYS A 238 -10.35 -1.76 -6.65
N MET A 239 -11.03 -0.77 -7.21
CA MET A 239 -11.59 0.35 -6.47
C MET A 239 -13.09 0.39 -6.61
N ALA A 240 -13.82 0.53 -5.51
CA ALA A 240 -15.27 0.61 -5.55
C ALA A 240 -15.76 1.95 -6.14
N PRO A 241 -16.98 1.99 -6.70
CA PRO A 241 -17.64 3.25 -7.04
C PRO A 241 -17.69 4.20 -5.84
N GLY A 242 -17.25 5.44 -6.06
CA GLY A 242 -17.26 6.48 -5.03
C GLY A 242 -16.17 6.37 -3.96
N ASP A 243 -15.13 5.57 -4.16
CA ASP A 243 -13.94 5.57 -3.30
C ASP A 243 -12.90 6.62 -3.72
N GLY A 244 -12.13 7.10 -2.73
CA GLY A 244 -11.04 8.07 -2.92
C GLY A 244 -9.72 7.59 -2.34
N PHE A 245 -8.62 8.17 -2.82
CA PHE A 245 -7.26 7.75 -2.48
C PHE A 245 -6.25 8.85 -2.81
N PHE A 246 -5.13 8.83 -2.10
CA PHE A 246 -4.02 9.73 -2.36
C PHE A 246 -3.09 9.18 -3.44
N VAL A 247 -2.52 10.11 -4.21
CA VAL A 247 -1.42 9.89 -5.16
C VAL A 247 -0.35 10.95 -4.95
N TYR A 248 0.88 10.67 -5.39
CA TYR A 248 2.00 11.59 -5.29
C TYR A 248 2.36 12.19 -6.65
N ALA A 249 2.38 13.52 -6.75
CA ALA A 249 2.82 14.25 -7.94
C ALA A 249 4.33 14.54 -7.87
N SER A 250 5.05 14.25 -8.96
CA SER A 250 6.45 14.72 -9.11
C SER A 250 6.56 16.05 -9.85
N SER A 251 5.50 16.44 -10.56
CA SER A 251 5.33 17.71 -11.23
C SER A 251 3.84 17.93 -11.48
N ASP A 252 3.44 19.17 -11.70
CA ASP A 252 2.08 19.49 -12.12
C ASP A 252 1.72 18.77 -13.43
N THR A 253 0.67 17.95 -13.38
CA THR A 253 0.23 17.12 -14.50
C THR A 253 -1.22 16.67 -14.29
N ASN A 254 -1.71 15.74 -15.10
CA ASN A 254 -3.00 15.09 -14.91
C ASN A 254 -2.84 13.59 -14.74
N VAL A 255 -3.64 13.02 -13.83
CA VAL A 255 -3.96 11.59 -13.85
C VAL A 255 -5.22 11.37 -14.69
N SER A 256 -5.33 10.20 -15.29
CA SER A 256 -6.41 9.79 -16.18
C SER A 256 -7.20 8.62 -15.58
N PHE A 257 -8.52 8.71 -15.69
CA PHE A 257 -9.48 7.65 -15.40
C PHE A 257 -10.18 7.30 -16.71
N THR A 258 -9.73 6.24 -17.37
CA THR A 258 -10.27 5.84 -18.68
C THR A 258 -11.49 4.94 -18.52
N GLU A 259 -12.41 4.97 -19.48
CA GLU A 259 -13.53 4.05 -19.49
C GLU A 259 -13.09 2.58 -19.65
N ALA A 260 -11.90 2.33 -20.18
CA ALA A 260 -11.34 0.99 -20.31
C ALA A 260 -11.02 0.35 -18.94
N MET A 261 -10.81 1.14 -17.89
CA MET A 261 -10.54 0.65 -16.53
C MET A 261 -11.80 0.16 -15.80
N GLN A 262 -13.00 0.48 -16.31
CA GLN A 262 -14.26 0.14 -15.64
C GLN A 262 -14.50 -1.38 -15.65
N GLU A 263 -14.81 -1.92 -14.48
CA GLU A 263 -15.15 -3.34 -14.28
C GLU A 263 -16.34 -3.48 -13.29
N HIS A 264 -16.96 -4.66 -13.29
CA HIS A 264 -18.08 -4.95 -12.41
C HIS A 264 -17.69 -5.63 -11.08
N ASP A 265 -16.59 -6.36 -11.07
CA ASP A 265 -16.13 -7.16 -9.94
C ASP A 265 -15.07 -6.42 -9.14
N GLY A 266 -15.20 -6.25 -7.82
CA GLY A 266 -14.12 -5.66 -7.01
C GLY A 266 -14.24 -5.67 -5.49
N GLY A 267 -15.13 -6.49 -4.91
CA GLY A 267 -15.24 -6.69 -3.46
C GLY A 267 -15.49 -5.40 -2.65
N ILE A 268 -15.04 -5.39 -1.40
CA ILE A 268 -14.86 -4.14 -0.64
C ILE A 268 -13.84 -3.30 -1.39
N GLY A 269 -14.12 -2.01 -1.59
CA GLY A 269 -13.07 -1.08 -1.99
C GLY A 269 -12.06 -0.88 -0.85
N PHE A 270 -11.53 0.32 -0.66
CA PHE A 270 -10.48 0.51 0.36
C PHE A 270 -10.99 0.48 1.81
N VAL A 271 -12.30 0.40 2.04
CA VAL A 271 -12.91 0.40 3.37
C VAL A 271 -13.15 -1.04 3.84
N GLY A 272 -12.12 -1.67 4.40
CA GLY A 272 -12.22 -2.93 5.13
C GLY A 272 -10.98 -3.82 4.99
N SER A 273 -10.51 -4.39 6.10
CA SER A 273 -9.30 -5.24 6.17
C SER A 273 -9.51 -6.68 5.65
N VAL A 274 -10.33 -6.90 4.62
CA VAL A 274 -10.60 -8.26 4.11
C VAL A 274 -10.90 -8.26 2.61
N ALA A 275 -9.88 -8.01 1.78
CA ALA A 275 -9.88 -8.69 0.49
C ALA A 275 -9.73 -10.20 0.79
N PRO A 276 -10.59 -11.09 0.28
CA PRO A 276 -10.23 -12.49 0.25
C PRO A 276 -8.93 -12.57 -0.54
N PRO A 277 -7.89 -13.28 -0.06
CA PRO A 277 -6.77 -13.58 -0.94
C PRO A 277 -7.36 -14.25 -2.17
N SER A 278 -7.10 -13.68 -3.34
CA SER A 278 -7.03 -14.49 -4.55
C SER A 278 -6.17 -15.68 -4.16
N ASP A 279 -6.74 -16.88 -4.15
CA ASP A 279 -6.00 -18.09 -3.83
C ASP A 279 -4.80 -18.15 -4.79
N PRO A 280 -3.54 -18.01 -4.31
CA PRO A 280 -2.37 -17.95 -5.18
C PRO A 280 -2.15 -19.26 -5.94
N LEU A 281 -2.95 -20.30 -5.66
CA LEU A 281 -2.88 -21.61 -6.30
C LEU A 281 -3.97 -21.88 -7.35
N ASN A 282 -4.92 -20.96 -7.59
CA ASN A 282 -6.05 -21.20 -8.50
C ASN A 282 -6.28 -20.11 -9.57
N GLY A 283 -5.23 -19.43 -10.01
CA GLY A 283 -5.24 -18.69 -11.28
C GLY A 283 -5.28 -19.63 -12.49
N PRO A 284 -5.85 -19.22 -13.65
CA PRO A 284 -5.88 -20.07 -14.84
C PRO A 284 -4.45 -20.41 -15.25
N ASN A 285 -4.19 -21.72 -15.38
CA ASN A 285 -2.94 -22.30 -15.88
C ASN A 285 -2.52 -21.69 -17.23
N ASN A 286 -1.82 -20.56 -17.20
CA ASN A 286 -1.03 -20.09 -18.32
C ASN A 286 0.42 -20.48 -18.05
N SER A 287 1.05 -21.05 -19.07
CA SER A 287 2.40 -21.59 -19.06
C SER A 287 3.44 -20.46 -19.11
N GLU A 288 3.34 -19.52 -18.17
CA GLU A 288 4.32 -18.44 -18.00
C GLU A 288 5.29 -18.81 -16.88
N VAL A 289 6.52 -18.30 -16.99
CA VAL A 289 7.57 -18.51 -16.00
C VAL A 289 6.97 -18.22 -14.62
N LEU A 290 6.97 -19.21 -13.71
CA LEU A 290 6.53 -19.00 -12.33
C LEU A 290 7.48 -17.98 -11.70
N ASN A 291 7.13 -16.70 -11.79
CA ASN A 291 7.79 -15.64 -11.05
C ASN A 291 7.49 -15.93 -9.59
N ARG A 292 8.53 -16.27 -8.83
CA ARG A 292 8.35 -16.49 -7.39
C ARG A 292 8.16 -15.13 -6.76
N GLU A 293 7.17 -15.04 -5.89
CA GLU A 293 6.91 -13.87 -5.09
C GLU A 293 6.53 -14.27 -3.68
N VAL A 294 7.18 -13.63 -2.70
CA VAL A 294 6.93 -13.84 -1.27
C VAL A 294 7.04 -12.53 -0.50
N TYR A 295 6.41 -12.48 0.67
CA TYR A 295 6.13 -11.27 1.43
C TYR A 295 6.52 -11.43 2.88
N TYR A 296 7.02 -10.34 3.45
CA TYR A 296 7.25 -10.19 4.87
C TYR A 296 6.79 -8.80 5.31
N LYS A 297 5.64 -8.74 6.00
CA LYS A 297 5.00 -7.49 6.43
C LYS A 297 5.11 -7.32 7.94
N LEU A 298 5.67 -6.18 8.33
CA LEU A 298 5.75 -5.75 9.71
C LEU A 298 4.70 -4.67 9.98
N LYS A 299 4.06 -4.77 11.14
CA LYS A 299 3.21 -3.73 11.72
C LYS A 299 3.94 -3.13 12.91
N MET A 300 3.99 -1.80 12.95
CA MET A 300 4.43 -1.03 14.11
C MET A 300 3.20 -0.45 14.80
N ASP A 301 3.06 -0.76 16.09
CA ASP A 301 2.10 -0.13 16.99
C ASP A 301 2.82 0.90 17.85
N ASP A 302 2.48 2.18 17.62
CA ASP A 302 2.94 3.30 18.44
C ASP A 302 1.73 4.04 19.05
N GLN A 303 1.35 3.63 20.25
CA GLN A 303 0.18 4.12 20.98
C GLN A 303 -1.13 3.92 20.19
N SER A 304 -1.59 4.94 19.48
CA SER A 304 -2.81 4.92 18.65
C SER A 304 -2.52 4.96 17.15
N GLU A 305 -1.24 5.05 16.75
CA GLU A 305 -0.84 5.02 15.34
C GLU A 305 -0.33 3.63 14.98
N ASN A 306 -0.90 3.04 13.93
CA ASN A 306 -0.42 1.79 13.35
C ASN A 306 0.20 2.08 12.00
N LYS A 307 1.39 1.53 11.74
CA LYS A 307 2.10 1.72 10.47
C LYS A 307 2.62 0.39 9.96
N HIS A 308 2.59 0.20 8.65
CA HIS A 308 3.06 -1.02 8.01
C HIS A 308 4.29 -0.76 7.16
N VAL A 309 5.15 -1.78 7.08
CA VAL A 309 6.17 -1.88 6.04
C VAL A 309 6.16 -3.29 5.47
N LEU A 310 6.20 -3.39 4.14
CA LEU A 310 6.20 -4.64 3.40
C LEU A 310 7.54 -4.80 2.69
N ILE A 311 8.18 -5.96 2.87
CA ILE A 311 9.31 -6.39 2.09
C ILE A 311 8.82 -7.52 1.19
N SER A 312 8.88 -7.31 -0.13
CA SER A 312 8.57 -8.34 -1.13
C SER A 312 9.86 -8.86 -1.76
N PHE A 313 9.87 -10.15 -2.10
CA PHE A 313 10.96 -10.79 -2.82
C PHE A 313 10.41 -11.39 -4.11
N THR A 314 10.85 -10.87 -5.26
CA THR A 314 10.37 -11.32 -6.57
C THR A 314 11.50 -11.64 -7.53
N ASP A 315 11.25 -12.50 -8.53
CA ASP A 315 12.24 -12.79 -9.58
C ASP A 315 12.48 -11.61 -10.54
N GLN A 316 11.65 -10.57 -10.52
CA GLN A 316 11.72 -9.40 -11.41
C GLN A 316 12.35 -8.16 -10.76
N SER A 317 12.47 -8.16 -9.43
CA SER A 317 12.96 -7.01 -8.67
C SER A 317 14.48 -6.94 -8.59
N THR A 318 14.99 -5.74 -8.31
CA THR A 318 16.40 -5.42 -8.16
C THR A 318 16.71 -4.97 -6.73
N LYS A 319 17.99 -4.66 -6.44
CA LYS A 319 18.38 -4.04 -5.15
C LYS A 319 18.19 -2.51 -5.17
N GLY A 320 17.92 -1.94 -6.34
CA GLY A 320 17.68 -0.51 -6.54
C GLY A 320 16.18 -0.24 -6.62
N LEU A 321 15.81 0.95 -7.14
CA LEU A 321 14.42 1.33 -7.32
C LEU A 321 13.77 0.54 -8.47
N ASP A 322 12.66 -0.13 -8.18
CA ASP A 322 11.79 -0.81 -9.11
C ASP A 322 10.42 -0.09 -9.17
N PRO A 323 10.23 0.86 -10.12
CA PRO A 323 9.00 1.64 -10.23
C PRO A 323 7.75 0.77 -10.34
N GLY A 324 6.76 1.03 -9.47
CA GLY A 324 5.52 0.26 -9.40
C GLY A 324 5.57 -0.92 -8.43
N TYR A 325 6.74 -1.41 -8.06
CA TYR A 325 6.93 -2.50 -7.09
C TYR A 325 7.50 -2.00 -5.76
N ASP A 326 8.33 -0.96 -5.80
CA ASP A 326 8.65 -0.14 -4.64
C ASP A 326 7.60 0.97 -4.47
N ALA A 327 7.25 1.28 -3.23
CA ALA A 327 6.37 2.39 -2.90
C ALA A 327 6.91 3.23 -1.74
N GLY A 328 7.11 4.52 -2.00
CA GLY A 328 7.58 5.49 -1.04
C GLY A 328 6.59 5.69 0.10
N VAL A 329 7.07 5.95 1.31
CA VAL A 329 6.22 6.09 2.49
C VAL A 329 5.38 7.36 2.44
N PHE A 330 4.07 7.24 2.71
CA PHE A 330 3.20 8.38 2.96
C PHE A 330 3.34 8.86 4.42
N ARG A 331 4.06 9.98 4.60
CA ARG A 331 4.42 10.51 5.92
C ARG A 331 3.32 11.36 6.55
N ILE A 332 2.21 10.72 6.91
CA ILE A 332 1.12 11.33 7.67
C ILE A 332 1.03 10.73 9.08
N GLY A 333 0.97 11.60 10.09
CA GLY A 333 1.05 11.23 11.50
C GLY A 333 2.42 11.54 12.11
N ASN A 334 2.65 11.06 13.34
CA ASN A 334 3.87 11.34 14.09
C ASN A 334 4.89 10.20 14.03
N SER A 335 4.43 9.00 13.68
CA SER A 335 5.22 7.78 13.73
C SER A 335 5.28 7.14 12.35
N HIS A 336 6.44 6.62 11.98
CA HIS A 336 6.65 6.00 10.67
C HIS A 336 7.58 4.80 10.80
N ILE A 337 7.29 3.75 10.05
CA ILE A 337 8.19 2.62 9.80
C ILE A 337 8.36 2.47 8.30
N TYR A 338 9.60 2.34 7.84
CA TYR A 338 9.92 2.27 6.41
C TYR A 338 11.31 1.68 6.20
N THR A 339 11.61 1.27 4.98
CA THR A 339 12.94 0.78 4.60
C THR A 339 13.68 1.76 3.68
N LYS A 340 14.90 1.38 3.29
CA LYS A 340 15.79 2.10 2.36
C LYS A 340 16.27 1.16 1.26
N LEU A 341 16.45 1.72 0.05
CA LEU A 341 17.02 0.98 -1.07
C LEU A 341 18.42 0.46 -0.71
N LEU A 342 18.73 -0.76 -1.18
CA LEU A 342 20.03 -1.39 -0.91
C LEU A 342 21.10 -0.95 -1.92
N LYS A 343 20.67 -0.30 -3.00
CA LYS A 343 21.52 0.23 -4.06
C LYS A 343 20.91 1.52 -4.63
N ASP A 344 21.77 2.48 -4.97
CA ASP A 344 21.37 3.75 -5.60
C ASP A 344 20.33 4.52 -4.76
N ASP A 345 20.42 4.44 -3.42
CA ASP A 345 19.52 5.15 -2.50
C ASP A 345 19.66 6.66 -2.63
N ASN A 346 18.53 7.32 -2.92
CA ASN A 346 18.42 8.78 -3.03
C ASN A 346 17.81 9.42 -1.77
N GLY A 347 17.72 8.67 -0.66
CA GLY A 347 17.21 9.16 0.61
C GLY A 347 15.69 9.08 0.76
N ILE A 348 14.98 8.45 -0.18
CA ILE A 348 13.54 8.16 -0.08
C ILE A 348 13.34 7.00 0.91
N GLY A 349 12.27 7.04 1.71
CA GLY A 349 11.87 5.93 2.57
C GLY A 349 10.73 5.15 1.91
N PHE A 350 10.68 3.84 2.08
CA PHE A 350 9.73 2.96 1.39
C PHE A 350 8.80 2.24 2.36
N SER A 351 7.49 2.32 2.15
CA SER A 351 6.49 1.50 2.85
C SER A 351 6.35 0.12 2.20
N ILE A 352 6.69 0.00 0.91
CA ILE A 352 6.84 -1.28 0.22
C ILE A 352 8.22 -1.25 -0.45
N GLN A 353 9.04 -2.25 -0.15
CA GLN A 353 10.32 -2.45 -0.83
C GLN A 353 10.37 -3.83 -1.48
N SER A 354 10.62 -3.85 -2.78
CA SER A 354 10.80 -5.07 -3.55
C SER A 354 12.28 -5.40 -3.70
N LEU A 355 12.61 -6.68 -3.59
CA LEU A 355 13.99 -7.18 -3.62
C LEU A 355 14.09 -8.46 -4.48
N PRO A 356 15.28 -8.80 -4.99
CA PRO A 356 15.44 -9.99 -5.82
C PRO A 356 15.23 -11.26 -4.99
N TYR A 357 14.38 -12.17 -5.46
CA TYR A 357 14.11 -13.44 -4.78
C TYR A 357 15.39 -14.27 -4.55
N SER A 358 16.34 -14.22 -5.48
CA SER A 358 17.64 -14.91 -5.35
C SER A 358 18.46 -14.45 -4.13
N GLU A 359 18.18 -13.27 -3.60
CA GLU A 359 18.91 -12.64 -2.51
C GLU A 359 18.23 -12.80 -1.15
N ILE A 360 17.07 -13.49 -1.09
CA ILE A 360 16.23 -13.62 0.12
C ILE A 360 16.98 -14.07 1.37
N ASN A 361 18.04 -14.88 1.25
CA ASN A 361 18.81 -15.35 2.40
C ASN A 361 20.13 -14.57 2.61
N ASN A 362 20.35 -13.47 1.91
CA ASN A 362 21.62 -12.73 1.90
C ASN A 362 21.47 -11.20 2.00
N VAL A 363 20.25 -10.68 2.17
CA VAL A 363 20.02 -9.24 2.28
C VAL A 363 19.96 -8.78 3.73
N VAL A 364 20.48 -7.57 3.93
CA VAL A 364 20.33 -6.78 5.15
C VAL A 364 19.57 -5.53 4.77
N VAL A 365 18.32 -5.42 5.23
CA VAL A 365 17.41 -4.32 4.87
C VAL A 365 17.40 -3.29 6.00
N PRO A 366 17.80 -2.03 5.75
CA PRO A 366 17.69 -0.98 6.77
C PRO A 366 16.23 -0.76 7.15
N LEU A 367 15.94 -0.79 8.45
CA LEU A 367 14.62 -0.50 9.00
C LEU A 367 14.68 0.85 9.72
N ALA A 368 14.00 1.83 9.16
CA ALA A 368 13.89 3.16 9.73
C ALA A 368 12.64 3.26 10.59
N ILE A 369 12.78 3.87 11.77
CA ILE A 369 11.66 4.13 12.67
C ILE A 369 11.73 5.59 13.10
N ASP A 370 10.67 6.33 12.83
CA ASP A 370 10.42 7.66 13.38
C ASP A 370 9.38 7.51 14.49
N SER A 371 9.72 7.82 15.73
CA SER A 371 8.80 7.73 16.88
C SER A 371 9.30 8.57 18.06
N LYS A 372 8.37 9.24 18.75
CA LYS A 372 8.65 9.96 20.01
C LYS A 372 8.35 9.13 21.25
N SER A 373 7.81 7.93 21.08
CA SER A 373 7.43 7.05 22.18
C SER A 373 8.64 6.35 22.78
N SER A 374 8.59 6.09 24.07
CA SER A 374 9.61 5.31 24.78
C SER A 374 9.42 3.80 24.60
N LYS A 375 8.27 3.38 24.05
CA LYS A 375 7.91 1.98 23.81
C LYS A 375 7.07 1.87 22.53
N ILE A 376 7.46 0.96 21.64
CA ILE A 376 6.72 0.58 20.43
C ILE A 376 6.68 -0.94 20.30
N SER A 377 5.64 -1.49 19.65
CA SER A 377 5.59 -2.91 19.28
C SER A 377 5.86 -3.06 17.78
N ILE A 378 6.52 -4.15 17.42
CA ILE A 378 6.73 -4.59 16.05
C ILE A 378 6.19 -6.01 15.94
N ASP A 379 5.19 -6.20 15.10
CA ASP A 379 4.49 -7.48 14.95
C ASP A 379 4.61 -7.95 13.49
N VAL A 380 4.77 -9.26 13.29
CA VAL A 380 4.76 -9.87 11.95
C VAL A 380 3.33 -10.18 11.57
N VAL A 381 2.77 -9.43 10.63
CA VAL A 381 1.36 -9.58 10.21
C VAL A 381 1.21 -10.41 8.94
N GLN A 382 2.29 -10.60 8.17
CA GLN A 382 2.32 -11.47 7.00
C GLN A 382 3.73 -12.05 6.83
N ASN A 383 3.82 -13.36 6.60
CA ASN A 383 5.07 -14.04 6.30
C ASN A 383 4.78 -15.22 5.36
N THR A 384 5.14 -15.06 4.09
CA THR A 384 5.06 -16.12 3.07
C THR A 384 6.45 -16.58 2.62
N LEU A 385 7.49 -16.24 3.39
CA LEU A 385 8.87 -16.60 3.06
C LEU A 385 9.04 -18.13 3.02
N PRO A 386 9.97 -18.66 2.19
CA PRO A 386 10.23 -20.08 2.11
C PRO A 386 10.66 -20.68 3.45
N ASN A 387 10.29 -21.93 3.69
CA ASN A 387 10.73 -22.66 4.88
C ASN A 387 12.26 -22.64 5.00
N GLY A 388 12.74 -22.25 6.17
CA GLY A 388 14.17 -22.14 6.46
C GLY A 388 14.74 -20.73 6.29
N THR A 389 13.99 -19.76 5.76
CA THR A 389 14.34 -18.34 5.88
C THR A 389 13.97 -17.84 7.28
N LEU A 390 14.99 -17.36 7.98
CA LEU A 390 14.94 -16.72 9.29
C LEU A 390 15.10 -15.21 9.11
N VAL A 391 14.40 -14.44 9.94
CA VAL A 391 14.48 -12.98 9.95
C VAL A 391 14.93 -12.52 11.31
N TYR A 392 16.07 -11.82 11.36
CA TYR A 392 16.59 -11.22 12.59
C TYR A 392 16.56 -9.70 12.49
N MET A 393 16.09 -9.03 13.54
CA MET A 393 16.30 -7.60 13.69
C MET A 393 17.59 -7.37 14.48
N GLU A 394 18.55 -6.71 13.83
CA GLU A 394 19.73 -6.14 14.48
C GLU A 394 19.39 -4.79 15.08
N ASP A 395 19.76 -4.58 16.35
CA ASP A 395 19.84 -3.25 16.97
C ASP A 395 21.32 -2.89 17.13
N ARG A 396 21.85 -2.03 16.25
CA ARG A 396 23.26 -1.61 16.27
C ARG A 396 23.63 -0.79 17.51
N SER A 397 22.67 -0.15 18.16
CA SER A 397 22.91 0.61 19.39
C SER A 397 23.12 -0.32 20.58
N LEU A 398 22.29 -1.36 20.70
CA LEU A 398 22.39 -2.36 21.76
C LEU A 398 23.35 -3.51 21.41
N LYS A 399 23.76 -3.63 20.15
CA LYS A 399 24.59 -4.72 19.59
C LYS A 399 23.95 -6.09 19.76
N THR A 400 22.62 -6.14 19.71
CA THR A 400 21.81 -7.34 19.86
C THR A 400 21.15 -7.72 18.55
N PHE A 401 20.86 -9.01 18.39
CA PHE A 401 20.03 -9.51 17.31
C PHE A 401 18.87 -10.22 17.96
N VAL A 402 17.67 -10.11 17.40
CA VAL A 402 16.50 -10.81 17.90
C VAL A 402 15.80 -11.43 16.70
N GLU A 403 15.48 -12.72 16.77
CA GLU A 403 14.67 -13.34 15.75
C GLU A 403 13.26 -12.76 15.79
N ILE A 404 12.79 -12.18 14.68
CA ILE A 404 11.45 -11.60 14.58
C ILE A 404 10.54 -12.66 13.96
N ASN A 405 9.96 -13.49 14.81
CA ASN A 405 8.96 -14.49 14.42
C ASN A 405 7.61 -14.29 15.11
N ASN A 406 7.53 -13.33 16.03
CA ASN A 406 6.35 -12.91 16.80
C ASN A 406 6.54 -11.42 17.20
N ASP A 407 5.59 -10.90 17.97
CA ASP A 407 5.60 -9.56 18.56
C ASP A 407 6.92 -9.26 19.30
N TYR A 408 7.53 -8.13 18.95
CA TYR A 408 8.75 -7.63 19.57
C TYR A 408 8.57 -6.19 20.06
N THR A 409 8.84 -5.98 21.35
CA THR A 409 8.79 -4.64 21.95
C THR A 409 10.17 -3.97 21.90
N ILE A 410 10.23 -2.81 21.25
CA ILE A 410 11.39 -1.91 21.35
C ILE A 410 11.15 -0.96 22.52
N ASN A 411 12.12 -0.93 23.45
CA ASN A 411 12.19 0.08 24.51
C ASN A 411 13.32 1.06 24.18
N THR A 412 13.05 2.35 24.26
CA THR A 412 14.02 3.39 23.94
C THR A 412 14.00 4.51 24.99
N ASN A 413 15.18 5.05 25.29
CA ASN A 413 15.35 6.19 26.21
C ASN A 413 15.40 7.53 25.48
N SER A 414 15.33 7.52 24.15
CA SER A 414 15.36 8.68 23.26
C SER A 414 14.43 8.45 22.07
N GLU A 415 14.00 9.54 21.45
CA GLU A 415 13.24 9.50 20.19
C GLU A 415 14.00 8.71 19.12
N LEU A 416 13.27 7.92 18.33
CA LEU A 416 13.76 7.25 17.14
C LEU A 416 13.57 8.20 15.96
N ASN A 417 14.64 8.46 15.21
CA ASN A 417 14.68 9.45 14.15
C ASN A 417 15.34 8.86 12.89
N GLY A 418 14.65 7.93 12.27
CA GLY A 418 14.97 7.40 10.95
C GLY A 418 15.77 6.11 10.99
N TYR A 419 16.68 5.98 10.03
CA TYR A 419 17.47 4.76 9.79
C TYR A 419 18.81 4.78 10.54
N GLY A 420 19.51 3.65 10.54
CA GLY A 420 20.89 3.53 11.04
C GLY A 420 21.02 2.71 12.32
N ARG A 421 19.92 2.52 13.07
CA ARG A 421 19.89 1.67 14.27
C ARG A 421 19.42 0.24 13.98
N PHE A 422 18.31 0.10 13.27
CA PHE A 422 17.66 -1.20 13.06
C PHE A 422 17.88 -1.72 11.64
N TYR A 423 18.16 -3.02 11.52
CA TYR A 423 18.33 -3.70 10.24
C TYR A 423 17.68 -5.08 10.30
N LEU A 424 16.99 -5.47 9.23
CA LEU A 424 16.42 -6.80 9.08
C LEU A 424 17.38 -7.68 8.28
N HIS A 425 17.84 -8.75 8.89
CA HIS A 425 18.70 -9.75 8.28
C HIS A 425 17.83 -10.92 7.84
N PHE A 426 17.70 -11.12 6.53
CA PHE A 426 17.05 -12.30 5.99
C PHE A 426 18.12 -13.33 5.65
N THR A 427 18.04 -14.51 6.25
CA THR A 427 19.10 -15.51 6.23
C THR A 427 18.55 -16.91 6.42
N ASN A 428 19.28 -17.92 6.00
CA ASN A 428 18.99 -19.32 6.33
C ASN A 428 19.86 -19.85 7.48
N ASP A 429 20.72 -18.99 8.02
CA ASP A 429 21.66 -19.30 9.09
C ASP A 429 21.17 -18.71 10.43
N ILE A 430 21.35 -19.46 11.53
CA ILE A 430 20.99 -18.99 12.88
C ILE A 430 21.99 -17.94 13.36
N ILE A 431 21.49 -16.79 13.82
CA ILE A 431 22.30 -15.71 14.42
C ILE A 431 22.08 -15.71 15.94
N PRO A 432 23.14 -15.80 16.77
CA PRO A 432 22.99 -15.71 18.24
C PRO A 432 22.46 -14.35 18.70
N GLU A 433 21.48 -14.36 19.61
CA GLU A 433 20.74 -13.16 20.03
C GLU A 433 21.48 -12.24 21.03
N LEU A 434 22.48 -12.76 21.74
CA LEU A 434 23.16 -12.06 22.83
C LEU A 434 24.14 -10.97 22.35
N PRO A 435 24.47 -9.97 23.21
CA PRO A 435 25.49 -8.99 22.90
C PRO A 435 26.82 -9.69 22.61
N THR A 436 27.42 -9.37 21.46
CA THR A 436 28.72 -9.91 21.08
C THR A 436 29.81 -8.85 21.25
N ASP A 437 31.04 -9.28 21.50
CA ASP A 437 32.20 -8.40 21.65
C ASP A 437 32.51 -7.68 20.31
N GLY A 438 31.82 -6.58 20.04
CA GLY A 438 31.99 -5.73 18.86
C GLY A 438 31.17 -6.15 17.64
N ASP A 439 31.37 -5.44 16.52
CA ASP A 439 30.53 -5.53 15.31
C ASP A 439 30.80 -6.80 14.48
N PHE A 440 31.81 -7.60 14.86
CA PHE A 440 32.19 -8.82 14.16
C PHE A 440 31.92 -10.07 15.00
N ARG A 441 31.26 -11.04 14.37
CA ARG A 441 30.67 -12.25 14.96
C ARG A 441 31.27 -13.51 14.35
N ILE A 442 31.41 -14.50 15.21
CA ILE A 442 31.75 -15.88 14.85
C ILE A 442 30.63 -16.74 15.44
N PHE A 443 29.86 -17.41 14.60
CA PHE A 443 28.79 -18.29 15.06
C PHE A 443 28.96 -19.69 14.51
N LYS A 444 28.56 -20.67 15.31
CA LYS A 444 28.60 -22.09 14.98
C LYS A 444 27.18 -22.54 14.67
N ILE A 445 26.98 -23.10 13.48
CA ILE A 445 25.71 -23.75 13.12
C ILE A 445 25.76 -25.23 13.56
N SER A 446 26.94 -25.85 13.58
CA SER A 446 27.21 -27.20 14.11
C SER A 446 28.69 -27.35 14.52
N GLU A 447 29.14 -28.55 14.95
CA GLU A 447 30.54 -28.80 15.37
C GLU A 447 31.58 -28.33 14.34
N ASN A 448 31.29 -28.51 13.04
CA ASN A 448 32.22 -28.21 11.94
C ASN A 448 31.75 -27.05 11.04
N ASP A 449 30.58 -26.47 11.32
CA ASP A 449 30.00 -25.37 10.55
C ASP A 449 30.21 -24.06 11.30
N VAL A 450 31.19 -23.28 10.82
CA VAL A 450 31.58 -22.01 11.41
C VAL A 450 31.39 -20.93 10.36
N ARG A 451 30.66 -19.89 10.78
CA ARG A 451 30.38 -18.71 9.97
C ARG A 451 31.03 -17.48 10.61
N LEU A 452 31.49 -16.60 9.74
CA LEU A 452 31.94 -15.27 10.11
C LEU A 452 30.92 -14.26 9.60
N MET A 453 30.59 -13.26 10.41
CA MET A 453 29.73 -12.16 9.99
C MET A 453 30.20 -10.85 10.60
N GLY A 454 30.29 -9.81 9.78
CA GLY A 454 30.53 -8.44 10.20
C GLY A 454 29.44 -7.52 9.67
N ASP A 455 29.73 -6.23 9.72
CA ASP A 455 28.90 -5.16 9.21
C ASP A 455 28.58 -5.39 7.71
N SER A 456 27.32 -5.16 7.33
CA SER A 456 26.86 -5.33 5.95
C SER A 456 27.58 -4.41 4.97
N ASP A 457 28.04 -3.26 5.47
CA ASP A 457 28.55 -2.17 4.64
C ASP A 457 30.08 -2.26 4.44
N LYS A 458 30.71 -3.35 4.94
CA LYS A 458 32.17 -3.51 4.97
C LYS A 458 32.65 -4.74 4.22
N ASN A 459 33.82 -4.59 3.62
CA ASN A 459 34.60 -5.70 3.05
C ASN A 459 35.68 -6.16 4.03
N TYR A 460 35.76 -7.47 4.22
CA TYR A 460 36.66 -8.09 5.17
C TYR A 460 37.70 -8.96 4.47
N ASN A 461 38.98 -8.77 4.85
CA ASN A 461 40.07 -9.70 4.54
C ASN A 461 40.34 -10.55 5.79
N ALA A 462 40.05 -11.84 5.73
CA ALA A 462 40.23 -12.78 6.84
C ALA A 462 41.39 -13.73 6.58
N ASN A 463 42.28 -13.85 7.58
CA ASN A 463 43.31 -14.88 7.66
C ASN A 463 43.05 -15.76 8.89
N ILE A 464 42.89 -17.06 8.68
CA ILE A 464 42.66 -18.05 9.75
C ILE A 464 43.92 -18.86 9.95
N TYR A 465 44.40 -18.93 11.18
CA TYR A 465 45.58 -19.67 11.60
C TYR A 465 45.19 -20.82 12.53
N ASP A 466 45.91 -21.93 12.49
CA ASP A 466 45.83 -22.95 13.55
C ASP A 466 46.56 -22.48 14.82
N PHE A 467 46.41 -23.22 15.93
CA PHE A 467 47.05 -22.86 17.20
C PHE A 467 48.60 -22.85 17.13
N SER A 468 49.21 -23.49 16.14
CA SER A 468 50.66 -23.44 15.92
C SER A 468 51.12 -22.17 15.18
N GLY A 469 50.19 -21.33 14.75
CA GLY A 469 50.45 -20.10 13.99
C GLY A 469 50.59 -20.31 12.49
N ARG A 470 50.27 -21.51 11.97
CA ARG A 470 50.27 -21.77 10.53
C ARG A 470 48.99 -21.22 9.90
N LEU A 471 49.13 -20.44 8.84
CA LEU A 471 48.00 -19.95 8.04
C LEU A 471 47.28 -21.12 7.36
N ILE A 472 45.98 -21.25 7.61
CA ILE A 472 45.11 -22.32 7.11
C ILE A 472 44.25 -21.85 5.94
N LYS A 473 43.67 -20.65 6.04
CA LYS A 473 42.74 -20.11 5.05
C LYS A 473 42.88 -18.61 4.96
N THR A 474 42.83 -18.08 3.73
CA THR A 474 42.68 -16.67 3.43
C THR A 474 41.41 -16.51 2.62
N LEU A 475 40.58 -15.53 2.97
CA LEU A 475 39.29 -15.30 2.33
C LEU A 475 38.95 -13.81 2.37
N ASN A 476 38.29 -13.37 1.30
CA ASN A 476 37.67 -12.05 1.21
C ASN A 476 36.17 -12.23 1.12
N PHE A 477 35.44 -11.42 1.87
CA PHE A 477 33.99 -11.50 1.91
C PHE A 477 33.40 -10.15 2.31
N ASP A 478 32.21 -9.90 1.81
CA ASP A 478 31.29 -8.85 2.23
C ASP A 478 30.29 -9.44 3.21
N HIS A 479 30.04 -8.73 4.32
CA HIS A 479 29.08 -9.10 5.36
C HIS A 479 29.31 -10.47 6.04
N LYS A 480 29.13 -11.62 5.36
CA LYS A 480 29.22 -12.98 5.92
C LYS A 480 29.96 -13.98 5.04
N VAL A 481 30.50 -15.04 5.65
CA VAL A 481 31.18 -16.12 4.91
C VAL A 481 31.21 -17.44 5.67
N ASP A 482 31.12 -18.53 4.89
CA ASP A 482 31.35 -19.90 5.32
C ASP A 482 32.86 -20.21 5.47
N VAL A 483 33.26 -20.53 6.70
CA VAL A 483 34.61 -21.02 7.02
C VAL A 483 34.61 -22.43 7.61
N SER A 484 33.59 -23.21 7.32
CA SER A 484 33.45 -24.62 7.68
C SER A 484 34.57 -25.48 7.09
N ASN A 485 34.65 -26.72 7.57
CA ASN A 485 35.70 -27.70 7.24
C ASN A 485 37.10 -27.35 7.79
N LEU A 486 37.14 -26.57 8.87
CA LEU A 486 38.35 -26.42 9.68
C LEU A 486 38.58 -27.70 10.51
N LYS A 487 39.84 -28.01 10.80
CA LYS A 487 40.17 -29.16 11.66
C LYS A 487 39.67 -28.89 13.08
N LYS A 488 39.31 -29.93 13.84
CA LYS A 488 39.03 -29.80 15.28
C LYS A 488 40.23 -29.17 16.00
N GLY A 489 40.00 -28.14 16.81
CA GLY A 489 41.02 -27.42 17.55
C GLY A 489 40.81 -25.90 17.63
N ILE A 490 41.77 -25.23 18.29
CA ILE A 490 41.78 -23.78 18.45
C ILE A 490 42.28 -23.10 17.18
N HIS A 491 41.56 -22.08 16.72
CA HIS A 491 41.91 -21.24 15.58
C HIS A 491 42.03 -19.77 16.00
N VAL A 492 42.92 -19.05 15.32
CA VAL A 492 43.08 -17.60 15.45
C VAL A 492 42.65 -16.95 14.14
N LEU A 493 41.68 -16.05 14.21
CA LEU A 493 41.22 -15.24 13.09
C LEU A 493 41.84 -13.85 13.18
N LYS A 494 42.50 -13.42 12.11
CA LYS A 494 42.95 -12.04 11.91
C LYS A 494 42.13 -11.43 10.78
N LEU A 495 41.31 -10.45 11.12
CA LEU A 495 40.41 -9.74 10.22
C LEU A 495 40.99 -8.36 9.92
N SER A 496 40.94 -7.92 8.67
CA SER A 496 41.25 -6.55 8.29
C SER A 496 40.10 -5.95 7.47
N SER A 497 39.62 -4.78 7.89
CA SER A 497 38.62 -3.99 7.19
C SER A 497 38.94 -2.51 7.39
N GLU A 498 38.95 -1.73 6.31
CA GLU A 498 39.15 -0.27 6.34
C GLU A 498 40.38 0.18 7.16
N GLY A 499 41.46 -0.61 7.14
CA GLY A 499 42.70 -0.33 7.87
C GLY A 499 42.68 -0.72 9.36
N VAL A 500 41.55 -1.16 9.90
CA VAL A 500 41.45 -1.72 11.26
C VAL A 500 41.74 -3.22 11.22
N ILE A 501 42.54 -3.70 12.18
CA ILE A 501 42.83 -5.13 12.36
C ILE A 501 42.20 -5.63 13.65
N THR A 502 41.33 -6.64 13.52
CA THR A 502 40.70 -7.32 14.66
C THR A 502 41.22 -8.75 14.75
N THR A 503 41.61 -9.18 15.94
CA THR A 503 42.05 -10.57 16.18
C THR A 503 41.07 -11.25 17.13
N LYS A 504 40.59 -12.43 16.75
CA LYS A 504 39.67 -13.25 17.54
C LYS A 504 40.19 -14.69 17.62
N LYS A 505 39.80 -15.41 18.66
CA LYS A 505 40.09 -16.84 18.83
C LYS A 505 38.77 -17.60 18.94
N PHE A 506 38.67 -18.72 18.25
CA PHE A 506 37.51 -19.61 18.31
C PHE A 506 37.96 -21.08 18.31
N VAL A 507 37.07 -21.97 18.76
CA VAL A 507 37.33 -23.41 18.85
C VAL A 507 36.42 -24.12 17.86
N VAL A 508 36.95 -25.03 17.06
CA VAL A 508 36.18 -25.98 16.25
C VAL A 508 36.21 -27.30 17.01
N GLU A 509 35.04 -27.87 17.31
CA GLU A 509 34.91 -28.98 18.25
C GLU A 509 34.90 -30.33 17.58
#